data_AF-A0A7Y9R9N2-F1
#
_entry.id   AF-A0A7Y9R9N2-F1
#
_cell.length_a   1.000
_cell.length_b   1.000
_cell.length_c   1.000
_cell.angle_alpha   90.00
_cell.angle_beta   90.00
_cell.angle_gamma   90.00
#
_symmetry.space_group_name_H-M   'P 1'
#
loop_
_entity.id
_entity.type
_entity.pdbx_description
1 polymer ?
#
loop_
_entity_poly.entity_id
_entity_poly.type
_entity_poly.pdbx_seq_one_letter_code
_entity_poly.pdbx_strand_id
1 'polypeptide(L)' 'MSIRCTVESAFFIAWSCLEQSGELGPPDESANVILDAIEGQLKTGERRQLMLANKAIDAYRAHAALRRSSWDREARFG' A
#
# COMPACT_ATOMS: atom_id res chain seq x y z
N MET A 1 -19.82 -8.68 -14.02
CA MET A 1 -18.98 -7.83 -13.14
C MET A 1 -17.57 -7.76 -13.70
N SER A 2 -17.16 -6.58 -14.18
CA SER A 2 -15.86 -6.34 -14.84
C SER A 2 -14.69 -6.40 -13.87
N ILE A 3 -13.62 -7.08 -14.29
CA ILE A 3 -12.34 -7.25 -13.57
C ILE A 3 -11.68 -5.91 -13.19
N ARG A 4 -11.98 -4.84 -13.92
CA ARG A 4 -11.52 -3.47 -13.61
C ARG A 4 -12.05 -2.93 -12.28
N CYS A 5 -13.28 -3.30 -11.90
CA CYS A 5 -13.87 -2.88 -10.62
C CYS A 5 -13.11 -3.47 -9.41
N THR A 6 -12.40 -4.59 -9.60
CA THR A 6 -11.70 -5.28 -8.51
C THR A 6 -10.51 -4.48 -7.99
N VAL A 7 -9.71 -3.96 -8.93
CA VAL A 7 -8.50 -3.17 -8.63
C VAL A 7 -8.87 -1.80 -8.08
N GLU A 8 -9.78 -1.10 -8.75
CA GLU A 8 -10.19 0.25 -8.35
C GLU A 8 -10.84 0.25 -6.97
N SER A 9 -11.71 -0.72 -6.66
CA SER A 9 -12.27 -0.84 -5.31
C SER A 9 -11.23 -1.22 -4.26
N ALA A 10 -10.29 -2.12 -4.58
CA ALA A 10 -9.24 -2.49 -3.64
C ALA A 10 -8.31 -1.31 -3.33
N PHE A 11 -7.95 -0.54 -4.35
CA PHE A 11 -7.17 0.69 -4.23
C PHE A 11 -7.91 1.71 -3.36
N PHE A 12 -9.19 1.98 -3.63
CA PHE A 12 -9.95 2.98 -2.88
C PHE A 12 -10.10 2.61 -1.39
N ILE A 13 -10.31 1.33 -1.09
CA ILE A 13 -10.35 0.83 0.30
C ILE A 13 -8.99 1.01 0.98
N ALA A 14 -7.91 0.56 0.32
CA ALA A 14 -6.56 0.68 0.86
C ALA A 14 -6.16 2.14 1.10
N TRP A 15 -6.42 3.00 0.10
CA TRP A 15 -6.17 4.43 0.16
C TRP A 15 -6.94 5.11 1.29
N SER A 16 -8.25 4.86 1.38
CA SER A 16 -9.10 5.45 2.42
C SER A 16 -8.65 5.03 3.82
N CYS A 17 -8.24 3.78 4.03
CA CYS A 17 -7.65 3.35 5.30
C CYS A 17 -6.35 4.09 5.62
N LEU A 18 -5.47 4.29 4.63
CA LEU A 18 -4.19 4.98 4.82
C LEU A 18 -4.38 6.49 5.04
N GLU A 19 -5.35 7.12 4.37
CA GLU A 19 -5.75 8.52 4.62
C GLU A 19 -6.26 8.68 6.04
N GLN A 20 -7.06 7.73 6.51
CA GLN A 20 -7.61 7.77 7.87
C GLN A 20 -6.54 7.58 8.94
N SER A 21 -5.45 6.85 8.65
CA SER A 21 -4.30 6.73 9.55
C SER A 21 -3.41 7.99 9.60
N GLY A 22 -3.54 8.91 8.64
CA GLY A 22 -2.69 10.11 8.58
C GLY A 22 -1.20 9.83 8.36
N GLU A 23 -0.85 8.59 7.99
CA GLU A 23 0.52 8.15 7.69
C GLU A 23 0.85 8.21 6.20
N LEU A 24 -0.09 8.70 5.37
CA LEU A 24 0.18 8.92 3.96
C LEU A 24 1.22 10.01 3.79
N GLY A 25 2.36 9.61 3.26
CA GLY A 25 3.37 10.51 2.73
C GLY A 25 2.90 11.18 1.43
N PRO A 26 3.82 11.55 0.53
CA PRO A 26 3.43 12.14 -0.74
C PRO A 26 2.46 11.22 -1.49
N PRO A 27 1.35 11.76 -2.01
CA PRO A 27 0.30 10.94 -2.60
C PRO A 27 0.79 10.17 -3.83
N ASP A 28 1.78 10.72 -4.54
CA ASP A 28 2.41 10.10 -5.71
C ASP A 28 3.21 8.82 -5.36
N GLU A 29 4.06 8.89 -4.33
CA GLU A 29 4.83 7.74 -3.85
C GLU A 29 3.91 6.68 -3.25
N SER A 30 2.91 7.11 -2.47
CA SER A 30 2.00 6.19 -1.80
C SER A 30 1.11 5.45 -2.79
N ALA A 31 0.63 6.13 -3.83
CA ALA A 31 -0.16 5.50 -4.88
C ALA A 31 0.67 4.44 -5.64
N ASN A 32 1.93 4.75 -5.98
CA ASN A 32 2.82 3.81 -6.65
C ASN A 32 3.06 2.53 -5.82
N VAL A 33 3.30 2.67 -4.51
CA VAL A 33 3.50 1.51 -3.62
C VAL A 33 2.24 0.65 -3.51
N ILE A 34 1.06 1.27 -3.35
CA ILE A 34 -0.22 0.56 -3.25
C ILE A 34 -0.54 -0.15 -4.58
N LEU A 35 -0.35 0.53 -5.71
CA LEU A 35 -0.57 -0.04 -7.04
C LEU A 35 0.38 -1.20 -7.33
N ASP A 36 1.68 -1.06 -7.05
CA ASP A 36 2.67 -2.12 -7.21
C ASP A 36 2.33 -3.35 -6.36
N ALA A 37 1.90 -3.16 -5.11
CA ALA A 37 1.47 -4.25 -4.24
C ALA A 37 0.23 -4.98 -4.79
N ILE A 38 -0.76 -4.24 -5.31
CA ILE A 38 -1.96 -4.82 -5.94
C ILE A 38 -1.58 -5.57 -7.22
N GLU A 39 -0.71 -5.00 -8.07
CA GLU A 39 -0.22 -5.65 -9.29
C GLU A 39 0.56 -6.93 -9.01
N GLY A 40 1.42 -6.93 -7.99
CA GLY A 40 2.15 -8.12 -7.53
C GLY A 40 1.23 -9.23 -7.07
N GLN A 41 0.17 -8.89 -6.32
CA GLN A 41 -0.85 -9.85 -5.93
C GLN A 41 -1.69 -10.37 -7.11
N LEU A 42 -2.01 -9.50 -8.07
CA LEU A 42 -2.70 -9.90 -9.31
C LEU A 42 -1.87 -10.87 -10.14
N LYS A 43 -0.56 -10.65 -10.24
CA LYS A 43 0.38 -11.58 -10.89
C LYS A 43 0.43 -12.94 -10.18
N THR A 44 0.19 -12.96 -8.87
CA THR A 44 0.13 -14.19 -8.06
C THR A 44 -1.21 -14.94 -8.24
N GLY A 45 -2.19 -14.32 -8.90
CA GLY A 45 -3.50 -14.91 -9.18
C GLY A 45 -4.57 -14.59 -8.13
N GLU A 46 -4.29 -13.70 -7.19
CA GLU A 46 -5.25 -13.28 -6.16
C GLU A 46 -6.32 -12.36 -6.79
N ARG A 47 -7.59 -12.77 -6.72
CA ARG A 47 -8.72 -12.02 -7.32
C ARG A 47 -9.70 -11.45 -6.30
N ARG A 48 -9.44 -11.64 -5.01
CA ARG A 48 -10.32 -11.17 -3.92
C ARG A 48 -10.02 -9.71 -3.58
N GLN A 49 -10.96 -8.82 -3.86
CA GLN A 49 -10.85 -7.37 -3.65
C GLN A 49 -10.37 -7.00 -2.23
N LEU A 50 -11.00 -7.56 -1.21
CA LEU A 50 -10.65 -7.27 0.19
C LEU A 50 -9.25 -7.77 0.55
N MET A 51 -8.81 -8.88 -0.03
CA MET A 51 -7.48 -9.44 0.23
C MET A 51 -6.40 -8.59 -0.43
N LEU A 52 -6.64 -8.13 -1.67
CA LEU A 52 -5.78 -7.16 -2.38
C LEU A 52 -5.62 -5.87 -1.57
N ALA A 53 -6.74 -5.31 -1.08
CA ALA A 53 -6.71 -4.10 -0.27
C ALA A 53 -5.92 -4.30 1.03
N ASN A 54 -6.23 -5.36 1.79
CA ASN A 54 -5.54 -5.66 3.05
C ASN A 54 -4.05 -5.89 2.85
N LYS A 55 -3.66 -6.59 1.78
CA LYS A 55 -2.25 -6.85 1.43
C LYS A 55 -1.54 -5.59 0.98
N ALA A 56 -2.20 -4.72 0.23
CA ALA A 56 -1.63 -3.43 -0.18
C ALA A 56 -1.40 -2.50 1.03
N ILE A 57 -2.35 -2.47 1.97
CA ILE A 57 -2.18 -1.75 3.25
C ILE A 57 -0.99 -2.33 4.03
N ASP A 58 -0.90 -3.66 4.15
CA ASP A 58 0.18 -4.32 4.89
C ASP A 58 1.55 -4.05 4.25
N ALA A 59 1.66 -4.15 2.92
CA ALA A 59 2.87 -3.85 2.18
C ALA A 59 3.28 -2.37 2.31
N TYR A 60 2.32 -1.44 2.19
CA TYR A 60 2.59 -0.03 2.40
C TYR A 60 3.07 0.25 3.82
N ARG A 61 2.41 -0.34 4.83
CA ARG A 61 2.75 -0.14 6.23
C ARG A 61 4.10 -0.75 6.59
N ALA A 62 4.47 -1.90 6.00
CA ALA A 62 5.80 -2.47 6.09
C ALA A 62 6.86 -1.56 5.44
N HIS A 63 6.57 -1.00 4.25
CA HIS A 63 7.45 -0.04 3.58
C HIS A 63 7.62 1.25 4.38
N ALA A 64 6.53 1.80 4.94
CA ALA A 64 6.55 2.98 5.79
C ALA A 64 7.31 2.72 7.10
N ALA A 65 7.16 1.54 7.71
CA ALA A 65 7.92 1.13 8.89
C ALA A 65 9.42 0.94 8.59
N LEU A 66 9.76 0.38 7.42
CA LEU A 66 11.15 0.30 6.94
C LEU A 66 11.75 1.70 6.71
N ARG A 67 10.99 2.63 6.12
CA ARG A 67 11.41 4.01 5.94
C ARG A 67 11.62 4.73 7.28
N ARG A 68 10.72 4.53 8.24
CA ARG A 68 10.83 5.09 9.60
C ARG A 68 12.02 4.51 10.38
N SER A 69 12.30 3.21 10.23
CA SER A 69 13.48 2.57 10.86
C SER A 69 14.80 2.87 10.14
N SER A 70 14.77 3.16 8.83
CA SER A 70 15.94 3.66 8.11
C SER A 70 16.35 5.05 8.62
N TRP A 71 15.39 5.91 8.95
CA TRP A 71 15.68 7.22 9.57
C TRP A 71 16.17 7.11 11.01
N ASP A 72 15.66 6.17 11.81
CA ASP A 72 16.18 5.91 13.17
C ASP A 72 17.64 5.44 13.16
N ARG A 73 18.02 4.66 12.14
CA ARG A 73 19.39 4.18 11.96
C ARG A 73 20.36 5.27 11.50
N GLU A 74 19.90 6.24 10.71
CA GLU A 74 20.70 7.37 10.23
C GLU A 74 20.80 8.50 11.27
N ALA A 75 19.77 8.70 12.10
CA ALA A 75 19.79 9.70 13.18
C ALA A 75 20.74 9.34 14.34
N ARG A 76 21.22 8.10 14.43
CA ARG A 76 22.16 7.64 15.48
C ARG A 76 23.63 7.78 15.11
N PHE A 77 23.93 8.27 13.90
CA PHE A 77 25.30 8.44 13.39
C PHE A 77 25.67 9.89 13.03
N GLY A 78 24.88 10.88 13.51
CA GLY A 78 25.20 12.31 13.43
C GLY A 78 25.90 12.81 14.68
#